data_AF-A0AAJ3PZZ4-F1
#
_entry.id   AF-A0AAJ3PZZ4-F1
#
_cell.length_a   1.000
_cell.length_b   1.000
_cell.length_c   1.000
_cell.angle_alpha   90.00
_cell.angle_beta   90.00
_cell.angle_gamma   90.00
#
_symmetry.space_group_name_H-M   'P 1'
#
loop_
_entity.id
_entity.type
_entity.pdbx_description
1 polymer ?
#
loop_
_entity_poly.entity_id
_entity_poly.type
_entity_poly.pdbx_seq_one_letter_code
_entity_poly.pdbx_strand_id
1 'polypeptide(L)'
;MINKDSKFPGKDRSDEGKWIGPWMPQWRDPAGKGPFTTLRQLYGDIQDASEALKAKREALKKTGEFTPAGITGKLKQVARAETIPAIRTAAAEQVRRFRKEVDSRRAAMKPFDHDPKDIVSELRRQEVRAWLRTLKPDERTKAVRSASDPLIKEAALSVPVELTGLLPSTRDDLTRELIEARYGDEIAALNELDAAVSTVERAVDGARDDVRKSLDMIPHDFNAEFRDIEDEIDRLAEIRASKPQPIDFDSVMSTVKALNIDEQEQLLEALKLEQRREDTRAFYSEMARLSGKAA
;
A
#
# COMPACT_ATOMS: atom_id res chain seq x y z
N MET A 1 15.48 29.15 -4.04
CA MET A 1 16.52 28.94 -5.06
C MET A 1 16.52 27.46 -5.40
N ILE A 2 16.06 27.09 -6.60
CA ILE A 2 16.09 25.71 -7.09
C ILE A 2 17.56 25.35 -7.30
N ASN A 3 18.03 24.29 -6.64
CA ASN A 3 19.37 23.78 -6.89
C ASN A 3 19.36 23.12 -8.27
N LYS A 4 19.76 23.87 -9.30
CA LYS A 4 19.91 23.38 -10.69
C LYS A 4 20.92 22.21 -10.78
N ASP A 5 21.72 22.01 -9.73
CA ASP A 5 22.72 20.95 -9.62
C ASP A 5 22.26 19.77 -8.72
N SER A 6 20.99 19.77 -8.27
CA SER A 6 20.43 18.62 -7.57
C SER A 6 20.37 17.42 -8.53
N LYS A 7 21.16 16.38 -8.23
CA LYS A 7 21.11 15.09 -8.94
C LYS A 7 19.79 14.30 -8.73
N PHE A 8 18.79 14.92 -8.11
CA PHE A 8 17.51 14.32 -7.75
C PHE A 8 16.40 15.05 -8.51
N PRO A 9 15.49 14.31 -9.17
CA PRO A 9 14.50 14.92 -10.05
C PRO A 9 13.46 15.71 -9.26
N GLY A 10 13.03 16.80 -9.87
CA GLY A 10 11.82 17.52 -9.53
C GLY A 10 11.95 18.61 -8.48
N LYS A 11 10.93 19.46 -8.42
CA LYS A 11 10.84 20.57 -7.46
C LYS A 11 10.46 20.02 -6.08
N ASP A 12 11.11 20.50 -5.03
CA ASP A 12 10.78 20.22 -3.61
C ASP A 12 9.56 21.02 -3.12
N ARG A 13 9.17 22.02 -3.90
CA ARG A 13 8.00 22.85 -3.71
C ARG A 13 7.23 22.97 -5.02
N SER A 14 5.91 23.18 -4.93
CA SER A 14 5.18 23.71 -6.07
C SER A 14 5.72 25.10 -6.45
N ASP A 15 5.36 25.62 -7.62
CA ASP A 15 5.84 26.95 -8.06
C ASP A 15 5.47 28.08 -7.08
N GLU A 16 4.55 27.78 -6.17
CA GLU A 16 3.95 28.70 -5.21
C GLU A 16 4.40 28.41 -3.78
N GLY A 17 5.42 27.56 -3.62
CA GLY A 17 6.04 27.29 -2.34
C GLY A 17 5.34 26.23 -1.48
N LYS A 18 4.27 25.59 -1.95
CA LYS A 18 3.66 24.45 -1.23
C LYS A 18 4.71 23.35 -1.17
N TRP A 19 5.04 22.90 0.04
CA TRP A 19 6.04 21.88 0.25
C TRP A 19 5.56 20.53 -0.30
N ILE A 20 6.25 20.02 -1.31
CA ILE A 20 6.03 18.69 -1.89
C ILE A 20 6.97 17.69 -1.21
N GLY A 21 8.18 18.13 -0.85
CA GLY A 21 9.24 17.30 -0.29
C GLY A 21 10.19 16.82 -1.38
N PRO A 22 11.53 16.89 -1.17
CA PRO A 22 12.48 16.45 -2.16
C PRO A 22 12.41 14.93 -2.33
N TRP A 23 12.63 14.44 -3.55
CA TRP A 23 12.92 13.03 -3.76
C TRP A 23 14.26 12.69 -3.11
N MET A 24 14.27 11.76 -2.16
CA MET A 24 15.47 11.51 -1.36
C MET A 24 16.50 10.66 -2.10
N PRO A 25 17.82 10.89 -1.87
CA PRO A 25 18.88 10.16 -2.55
C PRO A 25 18.87 8.64 -2.34
N GLN A 26 18.49 8.22 -1.14
CA GLN A 26 18.45 6.82 -0.73
C GLN A 26 17.28 6.04 -1.32
N TRP A 27 16.25 6.72 -1.83
CA TRP A 27 15.09 6.07 -2.47
C TRP A 27 15.45 5.63 -3.90
N ARG A 28 16.21 4.55 -4.00
CA ARG A 28 16.74 3.98 -5.24
C ARG A 28 16.77 2.46 -5.17
N ASP A 29 16.31 1.82 -6.23
CA ASP A 29 16.44 0.38 -6.39
C ASP A 29 17.83 0.03 -6.99
N PRO A 30 18.54 -1.00 -6.47
CA PRO A 30 19.88 -1.37 -6.94
C PRO A 30 20.00 -1.63 -8.44
N ALA A 31 18.93 -2.13 -9.08
CA ALA A 31 18.90 -2.48 -10.51
C ALA A 31 18.16 -1.44 -11.37
N GLY A 32 17.78 -0.29 -10.80
CA GLY A 32 16.91 0.68 -11.47
C GLY A 32 15.53 0.12 -11.83
N LYS A 33 15.14 -1.02 -11.27
CA LYS A 33 13.83 -1.64 -11.41
C LYS A 33 13.31 -1.95 -10.00
N GLY A 34 12.14 -1.42 -9.66
CA GLY A 34 11.53 -1.64 -8.35
C GLY A 34 10.59 -0.50 -7.92
N PRO A 35 10.09 -0.56 -6.69
CA PRO A 35 9.12 0.39 -6.14
C PRO A 35 9.61 1.83 -6.21
N PHE A 36 10.86 2.10 -5.84
CA PHE A 36 11.39 3.45 -5.81
C PHE A 36 11.59 4.02 -7.22
N THR A 37 12.01 3.21 -8.19
CA THR A 37 12.06 3.65 -9.59
C THR A 37 10.67 4.02 -10.09
N THR A 38 9.67 3.17 -9.87
CA THR A 38 8.29 3.43 -10.32
C THR A 38 7.73 4.70 -9.69
N LEU A 39 7.90 4.86 -8.37
CA LEU A 39 7.46 6.06 -7.65
C LEU A 39 8.23 7.31 -8.10
N ARG A 40 9.53 7.20 -8.41
CA ARG A 40 10.34 8.30 -8.93
C ARG A 40 9.89 8.74 -10.32
N GLN A 41 9.59 7.78 -11.20
CA GLN A 41 9.07 8.09 -12.53
C GLN A 41 7.72 8.79 -12.41
N LEU A 42 6.82 8.23 -11.60
CA LEU A 42 5.52 8.83 -11.31
C LEU A 42 5.64 10.26 -10.75
N TYR A 43 6.58 10.48 -9.83
CA TYR A 43 6.87 11.80 -9.28
C TYR A 43 7.26 12.81 -10.38
N GLY A 44 8.11 12.39 -11.32
CA GLY A 44 8.48 13.20 -12.49
C GLY A 44 7.29 13.47 -13.41
N ASP A 45 6.56 12.42 -13.80
CA ASP A 45 5.41 12.50 -14.71
C ASP A 45 4.32 13.46 -14.19
N ILE A 46 4.06 13.44 -12.87
CA ILE A 46 3.11 14.36 -12.22
C ILE A 46 3.55 15.82 -12.36
N GLN A 47 4.85 16.09 -12.17
CA GLN A 47 5.39 17.45 -12.30
C GLN A 47 5.35 17.91 -13.76
N ASP A 48 5.80 17.07 -14.68
CA ASP A 48 5.80 17.34 -16.13
C ASP A 48 4.39 17.63 -16.65
N ALA A 49 3.37 16.91 -16.16
CA ALA A 49 1.97 17.16 -16.53
C ALA A 49 1.51 18.58 -16.15
N SER A 50 1.88 19.05 -14.95
CA SER A 50 1.55 20.42 -14.51
C SER A 50 2.31 21.49 -15.29
N GLU A 51 3.58 21.23 -15.62
CA GLU A 51 4.43 22.13 -16.39
C GLU A 51 3.97 22.24 -17.85
N ALA A 52 3.52 21.13 -18.45
CA ALA A 52 2.97 21.09 -19.79
C ALA A 52 1.75 22.01 -19.93
N LEU A 53 0.86 22.06 -18.92
CA LEU A 53 -0.30 22.95 -18.94
C LEU A 53 0.12 24.44 -18.88
N LYS A 54 1.13 24.77 -18.07
CA LYS A 54 1.71 26.13 -18.00
C LYS A 54 2.35 26.53 -19.32
N ALA A 55 3.13 25.64 -19.93
CA ALA A 55 3.72 25.86 -21.24
C ALA A 55 2.64 26.11 -22.31
N LYS A 56 1.52 25.36 -22.26
CA LYS A 56 0.37 25.54 -23.15
C LYS A 56 -0.31 26.90 -22.94
N ARG A 57 -0.41 27.39 -21.70
CA ARG A 57 -0.91 28.74 -21.40
C ARG A 57 -0.05 29.82 -22.06
N GLU A 58 1.27 29.73 -21.89
CA GLU A 58 2.20 30.70 -22.47
C GLU A 58 2.24 30.62 -23.99
N ALA A 59 2.12 29.43 -24.58
CA ALA A 59 1.98 29.26 -26.02
C ALA A 59 0.71 29.94 -26.54
N LEU A 60 -0.44 29.72 -25.90
CA LEU A 60 -1.72 30.36 -26.28
C LEU A 60 -1.64 31.89 -26.15
N LYS A 61 -1.02 32.42 -25.10
CA LYS A 61 -0.80 33.88 -24.96
C LYS A 61 0.02 34.46 -26.12
N LYS A 62 1.08 33.75 -26.54
CA LYS A 62 1.97 34.21 -27.62
C LYS A 62 1.27 34.26 -28.99
N THR A 63 0.25 33.44 -29.22
CA THR A 63 -0.51 33.48 -30.49
C THR A 63 -1.27 34.80 -30.67
N GLY A 64 -1.73 35.42 -29.58
CA GLY A 64 -2.59 36.61 -29.63
C GLY A 64 -3.99 36.36 -30.19
N GLU A 65 -4.34 35.12 -30.57
CA GLU A 65 -5.63 34.78 -31.19
C GLU A 65 -6.77 34.72 -30.17
N PHE A 66 -6.44 34.45 -28.90
CA PHE A 66 -7.43 34.20 -27.86
C PHE A 66 -7.50 35.37 -26.87
N THR A 67 -8.73 35.73 -26.49
CA THR A 67 -8.96 36.59 -25.31
C THR A 67 -8.53 35.86 -24.03
N PRO A 68 -8.28 36.58 -22.91
CA PRO A 68 -7.94 35.94 -21.64
C PRO A 68 -8.96 34.87 -21.19
N ALA A 69 -10.25 35.13 -21.44
CA ALA A 69 -11.32 34.16 -21.18
C ALA A 69 -11.23 32.95 -22.13
N GLY A 70 -10.93 33.16 -23.41
CA GLY A 70 -10.72 32.10 -24.39
C GLY A 70 -9.53 31.19 -24.06
N ILE A 71 -8.43 31.76 -23.58
CA ILE A 71 -7.26 30.98 -23.11
C ILE A 71 -7.66 30.09 -21.93
N THR A 72 -8.36 30.65 -20.95
CA THR A 72 -8.81 29.91 -19.76
C THR A 72 -9.77 28.79 -20.14
N GLY A 73 -10.73 29.04 -21.03
CA GLY A 73 -11.64 28.03 -21.55
C GLY A 73 -10.91 26.89 -22.27
N LYS A 74 -9.89 27.21 -23.09
CA LYS A 74 -9.09 26.20 -23.78
C LYS A 74 -8.22 25.40 -22.83
N LEU A 75 -7.59 26.04 -21.85
CA LEU A 75 -6.80 25.35 -20.83
C LEU A 75 -7.68 24.46 -19.96
N LYS A 76 -8.90 24.89 -19.63
CA LYS A 76 -9.87 24.09 -18.88
C LYS A 76 -10.19 22.78 -19.62
N GLN A 77 -10.41 22.84 -20.94
CA GLN A 77 -10.61 21.64 -21.77
C GLN A 77 -9.40 20.72 -21.73
N VAL A 78 -8.18 21.28 -21.84
CA VAL A 78 -6.94 20.49 -21.77
C VAL A 78 -6.74 19.87 -20.39
N ALA A 79 -6.96 20.65 -19.34
CA ALA A 79 -6.84 20.17 -17.97
C ALA A 79 -7.82 19.02 -17.70
N ARG A 80 -9.05 19.16 -18.18
CA ARG A 80 -10.12 18.17 -18.05
C ARG A 80 -9.81 16.87 -18.81
N ALA A 81 -9.33 16.99 -20.04
CA ALA A 81 -9.13 15.84 -20.94
C ALA A 81 -7.78 15.13 -20.75
N GLU A 82 -6.72 15.88 -20.42
CA GLU A 82 -5.34 15.38 -20.45
C GLU A 82 -4.69 15.49 -19.06
N THR A 83 -4.61 16.70 -18.50
CA THR A 83 -3.73 16.98 -17.34
C THR A 83 -4.22 16.35 -16.04
N ILE A 84 -5.48 16.54 -15.66
CA ILE A 84 -6.06 15.95 -14.44
C ILE A 84 -6.07 14.42 -14.52
N PRO A 85 -6.50 13.81 -15.64
CA PRO A 85 -6.38 12.36 -15.80
C PRO A 85 -4.95 11.83 -15.67
N ALA A 86 -3.96 12.51 -16.27
CA ALA A 86 -2.56 12.12 -16.18
C ALA A 86 -2.03 12.17 -14.73
N ILE A 87 -2.34 13.25 -14.00
CA ILE A 87 -1.94 13.41 -12.60
C ILE A 87 -2.64 12.37 -11.71
N ARG A 88 -3.95 12.17 -11.87
CA ARG A 88 -4.76 11.36 -10.96
C ARG A 88 -4.65 9.86 -11.22
N THR A 89 -4.66 9.41 -12.47
CA THR A 89 -4.66 7.97 -12.81
C THR A 89 -3.37 7.31 -12.33
N ALA A 90 -2.23 7.95 -12.63
CA ALA A 90 -0.93 7.40 -12.31
C ALA A 90 -0.73 7.28 -10.79
N ALA A 91 -1.25 8.25 -10.03
CA ALA A 91 -1.27 8.19 -8.57
C ALA A 91 -2.28 7.16 -8.02
N ALA A 92 -3.53 7.18 -8.48
CA ALA A 92 -4.60 6.37 -7.95
C ALA A 92 -4.29 4.86 -8.02
N GLU A 93 -3.59 4.40 -9.06
CA GLU A 93 -3.24 2.99 -9.19
C GLU A 93 -1.96 2.63 -8.43
N GLN A 94 -0.86 3.34 -8.69
CA GLN A 94 0.45 2.94 -8.17
C GLN A 94 0.62 3.26 -6.68
N VAL A 95 0.19 4.45 -6.23
CA VAL A 95 0.28 4.85 -4.81
C VAL A 95 -0.55 3.90 -3.95
N ARG A 96 -1.79 3.60 -4.36
CA ARG A 96 -2.65 2.67 -3.63
C ARG A 96 -2.07 1.26 -3.59
N ARG A 97 -1.47 0.79 -4.69
CA ARG A 97 -0.78 -0.50 -4.73
C ARG A 97 0.33 -0.55 -3.68
N PHE A 98 1.22 0.44 -3.64
CA PHE A 98 2.33 0.45 -2.68
C PHE A 98 1.86 0.66 -1.24
N ARG A 99 0.81 1.46 -0.99
CA ARG A 99 0.16 1.55 0.34
C ARG A 99 -0.33 0.18 0.80
N LYS A 100 -1.10 -0.51 -0.04
CA LYS A 100 -1.60 -1.86 0.26
C LYS A 100 -0.46 -2.86 0.49
N GLU A 101 0.63 -2.75 -0.27
CA GLU A 101 1.81 -3.58 -0.07
C GLU A 101 2.46 -3.32 1.30
N VAL A 102 2.67 -2.06 1.67
CA VAL A 102 3.21 -1.67 2.98
C VAL A 102 2.31 -2.18 4.10
N ASP A 103 1.00 -1.93 4.01
CA ASP A 103 0.02 -2.34 5.03
C ASP A 103 -0.07 -3.86 5.13
N SER A 104 -0.08 -4.57 4.01
CA SER A 104 -0.13 -6.04 3.98
C SER A 104 1.13 -6.65 4.58
N ARG A 105 2.31 -6.09 4.30
CA ARG A 105 3.58 -6.59 4.86
C ARG A 105 3.66 -6.29 6.36
N ARG A 106 3.27 -5.09 6.80
CA ARG A 106 3.16 -4.75 8.23
C ARG A 106 2.17 -5.68 8.96
N ALA A 107 1.01 -5.96 8.35
CA ALA A 107 0.01 -6.85 8.94
C ALA A 107 0.44 -8.32 9.00
N ALA A 108 1.34 -8.74 8.09
CA ALA A 108 1.90 -10.09 8.08
C ALA A 108 3.01 -10.29 9.13
N MET A 109 3.58 -9.21 9.68
CA MET A 109 4.61 -9.28 10.73
C MET A 109 4.00 -9.79 12.03
N LYS A 110 4.50 -10.93 12.50
CA LYS A 110 4.07 -11.55 13.75
C LYS A 110 5.26 -11.71 14.68
N PRO A 111 5.09 -11.47 16.00
CA PRO A 111 6.18 -11.65 16.95
C PRO A 111 6.73 -13.08 16.93
N PHE A 112 5.87 -14.07 16.64
CA PHE A 112 6.22 -15.48 16.50
C PHE A 112 5.47 -16.12 15.33
N ASP A 113 6.04 -17.18 14.79
CA ASP A 113 5.37 -18.04 13.82
C ASP A 113 4.99 -19.35 14.53
N HIS A 114 3.69 -19.65 14.58
CA HIS A 114 3.19 -20.83 15.28
C HIS A 114 2.72 -21.85 14.26
N ASP A 115 3.34 -23.03 14.23
CA ASP A 115 2.78 -24.17 13.53
C ASP A 115 1.61 -24.74 14.35
N PRO A 116 0.35 -24.69 13.84
CA PRO A 116 -0.79 -25.26 14.53
C PRO A 116 -0.70 -26.78 14.73
N LYS A 117 0.18 -27.47 14.00
CA LYS A 117 0.37 -28.92 14.08
C LYS A 117 1.39 -29.33 15.15
N ASP A 118 2.17 -28.39 15.69
CA ASP A 118 3.16 -28.68 16.73
C ASP A 118 2.51 -28.74 18.12
N ILE A 119 1.86 -29.87 18.40
CA ILE A 119 1.20 -30.15 19.68
C ILE A 119 2.20 -30.12 20.84
N VAL A 120 3.44 -30.58 20.62
CA VAL A 120 4.44 -30.66 21.69
C VAL A 120 4.85 -29.26 22.14
N SER A 121 5.10 -28.35 21.19
CA SER A 121 5.39 -26.95 21.52
C SER A 121 4.20 -26.26 22.17
N GLU A 122 2.96 -26.58 21.78
CA GLU A 122 1.79 -26.03 22.43
C GLU A 122 1.65 -26.49 23.89
N LEU A 123 1.92 -27.77 24.19
CA LEU A 123 1.94 -28.27 25.56
C LEU A 123 2.99 -27.56 26.41
N ARG A 124 4.20 -27.33 25.88
CA ARG A 124 5.24 -26.56 26.58
C ARG A 124 4.80 -25.12 26.83
N ARG A 125 4.18 -24.45 25.85
CA ARG A 125 3.63 -23.10 26.04
C ARG A 125 2.52 -23.10 27.10
N GLN A 126 1.67 -24.13 27.15
CA GLN A 126 0.65 -24.27 28.19
C GLN A 126 1.27 -24.38 29.59
N GLU A 127 2.32 -25.19 29.76
CA GLU A 127 3.03 -25.32 31.04
C GLU A 127 3.65 -24.00 31.47
N VAL A 128 4.32 -23.30 30.56
CA VAL A 128 4.90 -21.98 30.83
C VAL A 128 3.81 -20.98 31.23
N ARG A 129 2.66 -20.95 30.54
CA ARG A 129 1.53 -20.09 30.93
C ARG A 129 0.95 -20.47 32.30
N ALA A 130 0.90 -21.75 32.64
CA ALA A 130 0.48 -22.20 33.96
C ALA A 130 1.43 -21.69 35.05
N TRP A 131 2.74 -21.78 34.82
CA TRP A 131 3.75 -21.22 35.70
C TRP A 131 3.67 -19.69 35.81
N LEU A 132 3.51 -18.96 34.70
CA LEU A 132 3.38 -17.50 34.73
C LEU A 132 2.19 -17.06 35.61
N ARG A 133 1.07 -17.80 35.57
CA ARG A 133 -0.12 -17.51 36.40
C ARG A 133 0.13 -17.68 37.90
N THR A 134 1.13 -18.46 38.33
CA THR A 134 1.47 -18.61 39.76
C THR A 134 2.28 -17.43 40.30
N LEU A 135 2.87 -16.62 39.44
CA LEU A 135 3.69 -15.46 39.83
C LEU A 135 2.82 -14.25 40.17
N LYS A 136 3.30 -13.37 41.06
CA LYS A 136 2.68 -12.06 41.29
C LYS A 136 2.78 -11.18 40.02
N PRO A 137 1.90 -10.18 39.83
CA PRO A 137 1.90 -9.34 38.61
C PRO A 137 3.27 -8.74 38.24
N ASP A 138 4.00 -8.20 39.22
CA ASP A 138 5.31 -7.58 38.99
C ASP A 138 6.39 -8.64 38.66
N GLU A 139 6.37 -9.76 39.37
CA GLU A 139 7.28 -10.89 39.14
C GLU A 139 7.05 -11.50 37.76
N ARG A 140 5.79 -11.59 37.33
CA ARG A 140 5.39 -12.09 36.02
C ARG A 140 5.87 -11.19 34.89
N THR A 141 5.61 -9.88 35.02
CA THR A 141 6.08 -8.89 34.05
C THR A 141 7.60 -8.93 33.93
N LYS A 142 8.30 -9.00 35.07
CA LYS A 142 9.76 -9.14 35.10
C LYS A 142 10.20 -10.44 34.43
N ALA A 143 9.61 -11.57 34.79
CA ALA A 143 9.95 -12.89 34.24
C ALA A 143 9.83 -12.92 32.71
N VAL A 144 8.76 -12.36 32.14
CA VAL A 144 8.58 -12.31 30.69
C VAL A 144 9.56 -11.33 30.03
N ARG A 145 9.75 -10.13 30.57
CA ARG A 145 10.66 -9.12 29.99
C ARG A 145 12.12 -9.57 30.01
N SER A 146 12.58 -10.14 31.12
CA SER A 146 13.96 -10.60 31.28
C SER A 146 14.18 -12.05 30.86
N ALA A 147 13.20 -12.69 30.22
CA ALA A 147 13.36 -14.07 29.76
C ALA A 147 14.45 -14.15 28.69
N SER A 148 15.48 -14.96 28.95
CA SER A 148 16.47 -15.37 27.96
C SER A 148 15.92 -16.44 27.02
N ASP A 149 15.00 -17.28 27.51
CA ASP A 149 14.32 -18.30 26.71
C ASP A 149 13.18 -17.67 25.89
N PRO A 150 13.25 -17.69 24.54
CA PRO A 150 12.18 -17.18 23.68
C PRO A 150 10.82 -17.82 23.93
N LEU A 151 10.79 -19.09 24.38
CA LEU A 151 9.55 -19.83 24.66
C LEU A 151 8.71 -19.14 25.73
N ILE A 152 9.34 -18.46 26.70
CA ILE A 152 8.62 -17.74 27.76
C ILE A 152 7.86 -16.54 27.19
N LYS A 153 8.53 -15.76 26.33
CA LYS A 153 7.90 -14.62 25.64
C LYS A 153 6.81 -15.10 24.68
N GLU A 154 7.06 -16.18 23.97
CA GLU A 154 6.11 -16.81 23.04
C GLU A 154 4.85 -17.30 23.75
N ALA A 155 5.02 -18.08 24.81
CA ALA A 155 3.91 -18.56 25.64
C ALA A 155 3.09 -17.40 26.21
N ALA A 156 3.74 -16.30 26.60
CA ALA A 156 3.09 -15.12 27.14
C ALA A 156 2.25 -14.33 26.11
N LEU A 157 2.70 -14.26 24.85
CA LEU A 157 2.04 -13.46 23.80
C LEU A 157 1.02 -14.25 22.96
N SER A 158 1.15 -15.58 22.92
CA SER A 158 0.29 -16.50 22.13
C SER A 158 -1.17 -16.56 22.58
N VAL A 159 -1.52 -16.00 23.74
CA VAL A 159 -2.91 -15.97 24.24
C VAL A 159 -3.30 -14.55 24.70
N PRO A 160 -4.60 -14.25 24.85
CA PRO A 160 -5.07 -12.99 25.40
C PRO A 160 -4.52 -12.67 26.80
N VAL A 161 -4.45 -11.38 27.14
CA VAL A 161 -3.89 -10.90 28.42
C VAL A 161 -4.61 -11.44 29.64
N GLU A 162 -5.89 -11.80 29.50
CA GLU A 162 -6.72 -12.38 30.57
C GLU A 162 -6.22 -13.76 30.98
N LEU A 163 -5.63 -14.52 30.05
CA LEU A 163 -5.14 -15.88 30.29
C LEU A 163 -3.68 -15.90 30.78
N THR A 164 -2.91 -14.86 30.50
CA THR A 164 -1.54 -14.71 31.02
C THR A 164 -1.49 -13.84 32.26
N GLY A 165 -2.49 -12.98 32.47
CA GLY A 165 -2.55 -11.90 33.45
C GLY A 165 -1.38 -10.91 33.36
N LEU A 166 -0.87 -10.69 32.14
CA LEU A 166 -0.03 -9.53 31.83
C LEU A 166 -0.89 -8.26 31.69
N LEU A 167 -0.29 -7.10 31.93
CA LEU A 167 -0.94 -5.83 31.59
C LEU A 167 -1.00 -5.66 30.05
N PRO A 168 -2.09 -5.11 29.48
CA PRO A 168 -2.20 -4.82 28.05
C PRO A 168 -1.00 -4.06 27.49
N SER A 169 -0.60 -2.97 28.15
CA SER A 169 0.56 -2.16 27.73
C SER A 169 1.86 -2.97 27.72
N THR A 170 2.04 -3.89 28.66
CA THR A 170 3.23 -4.76 28.70
C THR A 170 3.24 -5.75 27.53
N ARG A 171 2.07 -6.30 27.18
CA ARG A 171 1.93 -7.18 26.00
C ARG A 171 2.22 -6.44 24.70
N ASP A 172 1.70 -5.22 24.56
CA ASP A 172 1.87 -4.41 23.35
C ASP A 172 3.33 -3.98 23.18
N ASP A 173 3.98 -3.57 24.28
CA ASP A 173 5.41 -3.24 24.29
C ASP A 173 6.27 -4.43 23.88
N LEU A 174 6.03 -5.61 24.47
CA LEU A 174 6.77 -6.83 24.15
C LEU A 174 6.54 -7.28 22.70
N THR A 175 5.30 -7.22 22.23
CA THR A 175 4.95 -7.55 20.84
C THR A 175 5.73 -6.66 19.88
N ARG A 176 5.74 -5.34 20.13
CA ARG A 176 6.47 -4.36 19.33
C ARG A 176 7.98 -4.58 19.38
N GLU A 177 8.55 -4.81 20.56
CA GLU A 177 9.99 -5.12 20.73
C GLU A 177 10.41 -6.36 19.93
N LEU A 178 9.60 -7.43 19.96
CA LEU A 178 9.91 -8.67 19.25
C LEU A 178 9.74 -8.53 17.74
N ILE A 179 8.70 -7.82 17.30
CA ILE A 179 8.53 -7.49 15.88
C ILE A 179 9.72 -6.67 15.39
N GLU A 180 10.14 -5.65 16.14
CA GLU A 180 11.30 -4.81 15.79
C GLU A 180 12.61 -5.64 15.77
N ALA A 181 12.81 -6.50 16.76
CA ALA A 181 13.99 -7.36 16.81
C ALA A 181 14.05 -8.36 15.63
N ARG A 182 12.89 -8.83 15.14
CA ARG A 182 12.80 -9.81 14.06
C ARG A 182 12.78 -9.18 12.67
N TYR A 183 12.11 -8.04 12.52
CA TYR A 183 11.83 -7.42 11.23
C TYR A 183 12.39 -6.00 11.13
N GLY A 184 13.30 -5.56 12.01
CA GLY A 184 13.78 -4.16 12.05
C GLY A 184 14.26 -3.63 10.70
N ASP A 185 15.05 -4.42 9.96
CA ASP A 185 15.50 -4.04 8.61
C ASP A 185 14.34 -3.91 7.61
N GLU A 186 13.35 -4.82 7.68
CA GLU A 186 12.16 -4.77 6.84
C GLU A 186 11.25 -3.59 7.21
N ILE A 187 11.08 -3.30 8.51
CA ILE A 187 10.33 -2.15 9.02
C ILE A 187 10.99 -0.86 8.54
N ALA A 188 12.32 -0.76 8.62
CA ALA A 188 13.06 0.37 8.09
C ALA A 188 12.83 0.54 6.58
N ALA A 189 12.93 -0.55 5.80
CA ALA A 189 12.67 -0.52 4.36
C ALA A 189 11.21 -0.12 4.04
N LEU A 190 10.22 -0.63 4.78
CA LEU A 190 8.82 -0.26 4.62
C LEU A 190 8.56 1.20 4.99
N ASN A 191 9.22 1.72 6.03
CA ASN A 191 9.13 3.13 6.41
C ASN A 191 9.71 4.04 5.32
N GLU A 192 10.82 3.65 4.69
CA GLU A 192 11.37 4.37 3.55
C GLU A 192 10.42 4.36 2.35
N LEU A 193 9.83 3.20 2.04
CA LEU A 193 8.83 3.08 0.96
C LEU A 193 7.60 3.94 1.25
N ASP A 194 7.09 3.90 2.49
CA ASP A 194 5.94 4.69 2.93
C ASP A 194 6.20 6.21 2.85
N ALA A 195 7.42 6.64 3.16
CA ALA A 195 7.85 8.02 3.02
C ALA A 195 7.95 8.46 1.53
N ALA A 196 8.43 7.58 0.65
CA ALA A 196 8.45 7.84 -0.79
C ALA A 196 7.02 7.95 -1.36
N VAL A 197 6.14 7.02 -1.00
CA VAL A 197 4.71 7.04 -1.35
C VAL A 197 4.05 8.35 -0.89
N SER A 198 4.26 8.74 0.36
CA SER A 198 3.72 10.00 0.92
C SER A 198 4.28 11.25 0.23
N THR A 199 5.46 11.16 -0.38
CA THR A 199 6.05 12.26 -1.17
C THR A 199 5.40 12.37 -2.55
N VAL A 200 5.09 11.24 -3.18
CA VAL A 200 4.31 11.23 -4.42
C VAL A 200 2.89 11.75 -4.20
N GLU A 201 2.22 11.35 -3.11
CA GLU A 201 0.89 11.88 -2.74
C GLU A 201 0.90 13.42 -2.62
N ARG A 202 1.92 13.97 -1.95
CA ARG A 202 2.11 15.43 -1.87
C ARG A 202 2.40 16.07 -3.22
N ALA A 203 3.07 15.36 -4.13
CA ALA A 203 3.32 15.84 -5.49
C ALA A 203 2.03 15.94 -6.30
N VAL A 204 1.11 14.98 -6.17
CA VAL A 204 -0.23 15.03 -6.75
C VAL A 204 -0.97 16.28 -6.27
N ASP A 205 -0.97 16.50 -4.96
CA ASP A 205 -1.63 17.66 -4.35
C ASP A 205 -0.97 18.99 -4.72
N GLY A 206 0.33 18.98 -5.00
CA GLY A 206 1.08 20.13 -5.50
C GLY A 206 0.74 20.44 -6.97
N ALA A 207 0.79 19.44 -7.82
CA ALA A 207 0.46 19.55 -9.25
C ALA A 207 -1.00 19.95 -9.46
N ARG A 208 -1.92 19.43 -8.64
CA ARG A 208 -3.34 19.83 -8.63
C ARG A 208 -3.51 21.32 -8.30
N ASP A 209 -2.80 21.82 -7.29
CA ASP A 209 -2.83 23.25 -6.95
C ASP A 209 -2.23 24.12 -8.06
N ASP A 210 -1.17 23.65 -8.71
CA ASP A 210 -0.53 24.32 -9.84
C ASP A 210 -1.46 24.40 -11.07
N VAL A 211 -2.20 23.34 -11.36
CA VAL A 211 -3.22 23.31 -12.42
C VAL A 211 -4.35 24.28 -12.08
N ARG A 212 -4.87 24.25 -10.84
CA ARG A 212 -5.89 25.18 -10.36
C ARG A 212 -5.49 26.64 -10.58
N LYS A 213 -4.29 27.01 -10.16
CA LYS A 213 -3.77 28.38 -10.33
C LYS A 213 -3.52 28.75 -11.78
N SER A 214 -3.09 27.79 -12.61
CA SER A 214 -2.93 27.99 -14.04
C SER A 214 -4.26 28.33 -14.74
N LEU A 215 -5.38 27.85 -14.19
CA LEU A 215 -6.74 28.15 -14.63
C LEU A 215 -7.36 29.39 -13.95
N ASP A 216 -6.64 30.03 -13.02
CA ASP A 216 -7.15 31.16 -12.23
C ASP A 216 -8.43 30.83 -11.45
N MET A 217 -8.54 29.59 -10.96
CA MET A 217 -9.71 29.11 -10.23
C MET A 217 -9.49 29.14 -8.72
N ILE A 218 -10.52 29.52 -7.97
CA ILE A 218 -10.53 29.31 -6.51
C ILE A 218 -10.71 27.82 -6.19
N PRO A 219 -10.28 27.33 -5.01
CA PRO A 219 -10.35 25.91 -4.65
C PRO A 219 -11.75 25.31 -4.75
N HIS A 220 -12.78 26.06 -4.38
CA HIS A 220 -14.17 25.62 -4.47
C HIS A 220 -14.57 25.29 -5.92
N ASP A 221 -14.35 26.23 -6.85
CA ASP A 221 -14.76 26.09 -8.25
C ASP A 221 -13.94 25.01 -8.95
N PHE A 222 -12.66 24.89 -8.60
CA PHE A 222 -11.81 23.84 -9.12
C PHE A 222 -12.33 22.45 -8.70
N ASN A 223 -12.66 22.28 -7.43
CA ASN A 223 -13.26 21.04 -6.96
C ASN A 223 -14.61 20.77 -7.65
N ALA A 224 -15.47 21.79 -7.78
CA ALA A 224 -16.75 21.62 -8.46
C ALA A 224 -16.60 21.20 -9.93
N GLU A 225 -15.54 21.65 -10.60
CA GLU A 225 -15.31 21.36 -12.01
C GLU A 225 -14.71 19.99 -12.27
N PHE A 226 -13.73 19.55 -11.47
CA PHE A 226 -12.89 18.39 -11.79
C PHE A 226 -13.17 17.16 -10.91
N ARG A 227 -13.93 17.31 -9.84
CA ARG A 227 -14.17 16.22 -8.88
C ARG A 227 -14.86 15.01 -9.51
N ASP A 228 -15.78 15.22 -10.45
CA ASP A 228 -16.47 14.13 -11.15
C ASP A 228 -15.49 13.21 -11.90
N ILE A 229 -14.50 13.79 -12.56
CA ILE A 229 -13.45 13.04 -13.26
C ILE A 229 -12.48 12.40 -12.29
N GLU A 230 -12.09 13.10 -11.22
CA GLU A 230 -11.23 12.54 -10.17
C GLU A 230 -11.89 11.33 -9.50
N ASP A 231 -13.16 11.45 -9.13
CA ASP A 231 -13.95 10.39 -8.50
C ASP A 231 -14.14 9.19 -9.45
N GLU A 232 -14.37 9.44 -10.75
CA GLU A 232 -14.49 8.36 -11.73
C GLU A 232 -13.15 7.64 -11.95
N ILE A 233 -12.03 8.36 -12.01
CA ILE A 233 -10.69 7.75 -12.08
C ILE A 233 -10.42 6.90 -10.84
N ASP A 234 -10.73 7.42 -9.65
CA ASP A 234 -10.56 6.68 -8.39
C ASP A 234 -11.42 5.42 -8.35
N ARG A 235 -12.67 5.50 -8.82
CA ARG A 235 -13.57 4.35 -8.94
C ARG A 235 -13.03 3.31 -9.92
N LEU A 236 -12.54 3.74 -11.09
CA LEU A 236 -11.96 2.83 -12.08
C LEU A 236 -10.69 2.15 -11.55
N ALA A 237 -9.85 2.90 -10.84
CA ALA A 237 -8.67 2.35 -10.17
C ALA A 237 -9.06 1.32 -9.10
N GLU A 238 -10.12 1.58 -8.33
CA GLU A 238 -10.66 0.64 -7.34
C GLU A 238 -11.18 -0.64 -8.00
N ILE A 239 -11.96 -0.53 -9.07
CA ILE A 239 -12.47 -1.69 -9.84
C ILE A 239 -11.30 -2.51 -10.42
N ARG A 240 -10.24 -1.85 -10.90
CA ARG A 240 -9.04 -2.53 -11.41
C ARG A 240 -8.29 -3.23 -10.28
N ALA A 241 -8.20 -2.60 -9.11
CA ALA A 241 -7.54 -3.17 -7.94
C ALA A 241 -8.35 -4.30 -7.27
N SER A 242 -9.67 -4.33 -7.44
CA SER A 242 -10.53 -5.40 -6.90
C SER A 242 -10.63 -6.60 -7.83
N LYS A 243 -10.37 -6.43 -9.13
CA LYS A 243 -10.29 -7.56 -10.05
C LYS A 243 -9.05 -8.40 -9.70
N PRO A 244 -9.17 -9.73 -9.58
CA PRO A 244 -7.99 -10.58 -9.44
C PRO A 244 -7.09 -10.27 -10.63
N GLN A 245 -5.84 -9.89 -10.35
CA GLN A 245 -4.89 -9.64 -11.43
C GLN A 245 -4.79 -10.91 -12.28
N PRO A 246 -4.74 -10.79 -13.62
CA PRO A 246 -4.56 -11.94 -14.47
C PRO A 246 -3.37 -12.73 -13.95
N ILE A 247 -3.62 -13.99 -13.61
CA ILE A 247 -2.59 -14.90 -13.12
C ILE A 247 -1.49 -14.89 -14.16
N ASP A 248 -0.29 -14.47 -13.77
CA ASP A 248 0.90 -14.63 -14.61
C ASP A 248 1.20 -16.12 -14.64
N PHE A 249 0.63 -16.81 -15.63
CA PHE A 249 0.76 -18.25 -15.80
C PHE A 249 2.21 -18.69 -15.91
N ASP A 250 3.10 -17.85 -16.46
CA ASP A 250 4.53 -18.18 -16.55
C ASP A 250 5.20 -18.10 -15.18
N SER A 251 4.86 -17.10 -14.36
CA SER A 251 5.32 -17.01 -12.98
C SER A 251 4.80 -18.18 -12.12
N VAL A 252 3.52 -18.52 -12.24
CA VAL A 252 2.94 -19.68 -11.54
C VAL A 252 3.59 -20.99 -12.00
N MET A 253 3.78 -21.19 -13.30
CA MET A 253 4.41 -22.38 -13.84
C MET A 253 5.88 -22.50 -13.43
N SER A 254 6.61 -21.38 -13.31
CA SER A 254 7.99 -21.41 -12.79
C SER A 254 8.03 -21.78 -11.31
N THR A 255 7.07 -21.30 -10.52
CA THR A 255 6.93 -21.63 -9.10
C THR A 255 6.55 -23.10 -8.92
N VAL A 256 5.59 -23.61 -9.70
CA VAL A 256 5.19 -25.03 -9.68
C VAL A 256 6.36 -25.94 -10.07
N LYS A 257 7.15 -25.56 -11.08
CA LYS A 257 8.36 -26.32 -11.48
C LYS A 257 9.46 -26.31 -10.42
N ALA A 258 9.50 -25.31 -9.54
CA ALA A 258 10.48 -25.21 -8.47
C ALA A 258 10.08 -26.03 -7.22
N LEU A 259 8.81 -26.40 -7.09
CA LEU A 259 8.34 -27.30 -6.03
C LEU A 259 8.84 -28.73 -6.26
N ASN A 260 9.10 -29.46 -5.18
CA ASN A 260 9.40 -30.89 -5.27
C ASN A 260 8.14 -31.70 -5.64
N ILE A 261 8.31 -32.97 -6.01
CA ILE A 261 7.21 -33.82 -6.49
C ILE A 261 6.09 -33.95 -5.46
N ASP A 262 6.42 -34.09 -4.17
CA ASP A 262 5.44 -34.25 -3.09
C ASP A 262 4.62 -32.95 -2.90
N GLU A 263 5.26 -31.79 -3.01
CA GLU A 263 4.61 -30.47 -2.96
C GLU A 263 3.72 -30.23 -4.19
N GLN A 264 4.14 -30.67 -5.38
CA GLN A 264 3.32 -30.61 -6.59
C GLN A 264 2.06 -31.49 -6.48
N GLU A 265 2.19 -32.70 -5.94
CA GLU A 265 1.05 -33.60 -5.70
C GLU A 265 0.06 -33.02 -4.69
N GLN A 266 0.55 -32.46 -3.58
CA GLN A 266 -0.30 -31.79 -2.60
C GLN A 266 -1.06 -30.61 -3.21
N LEU A 267 -0.40 -29.84 -4.08
CA LEU A 267 -1.01 -28.70 -4.77
C LEU A 267 -2.09 -29.17 -5.76
N LEU A 268 -1.84 -30.27 -6.48
CA LEU A 268 -2.83 -30.92 -7.34
C LEU A 268 -4.05 -31.44 -6.57
N GLU A 269 -3.86 -32.05 -5.40
CA GLU A 269 -4.96 -32.49 -4.55
C GLU A 269 -5.78 -31.31 -4.00
N ALA A 270 -5.11 -30.24 -3.58
CA ALA A 270 -5.77 -29.01 -3.11
C ALA A 270 -6.63 -28.38 -4.22
N LEU A 271 -6.11 -28.28 -5.45
CA LEU A 271 -6.85 -27.77 -6.61
C LEU A 271 -8.08 -28.63 -6.93
N LYS A 272 -7.93 -29.97 -6.93
CA LYS A 272 -9.06 -30.89 -7.14
C LYS A 272 -10.15 -30.72 -6.06
N LEU A 273 -9.74 -30.48 -4.82
CA LEU A 273 -10.68 -30.25 -3.71
C LEU A 273 -11.43 -28.93 -3.88
N GLU A 274 -10.73 -27.87 -4.28
CA GLU A 274 -11.31 -26.55 -4.50
C GLU A 274 -12.29 -26.55 -5.68
N GLN A 275 -11.93 -27.18 -6.79
CA GLN A 275 -12.81 -27.34 -7.95
C GLN A 275 -14.09 -28.09 -7.60
N ARG A 276 -14.01 -29.18 -6.82
CA ARG A 276 -15.20 -29.87 -6.30
C ARG A 276 -16.09 -28.96 -5.44
N ARG A 277 -15.51 -28.06 -4.65
CA ARG A 277 -16.28 -27.10 -3.82
C ARG A 277 -16.99 -26.07 -4.69
N GLU A 278 -16.34 -25.57 -5.74
CA GLU A 278 -16.98 -24.67 -6.71
C GLU A 278 -18.11 -25.35 -7.46
N ASP A 279 -17.90 -26.56 -7.97
CA ASP A 279 -18.94 -27.35 -8.64
C ASP A 279 -20.14 -27.61 -7.72
N THR A 280 -19.86 -27.91 -6.45
CA THR A 280 -20.89 -28.11 -5.42
C THR A 280 -21.67 -26.81 -5.18
N ARG A 281 -20.98 -25.65 -5.07
CA ARG A 281 -21.65 -24.34 -4.91
C ARG A 281 -22.49 -23.98 -6.13
N ALA A 282 -21.97 -24.21 -7.34
CA ALA A 282 -22.69 -23.97 -8.58
C ALA A 282 -23.95 -24.84 -8.66
N PHE A 283 -23.83 -26.14 -8.34
CA PHE A 283 -24.95 -27.07 -8.28
C PHE A 283 -26.03 -26.62 -7.27
N TYR A 284 -25.64 -26.23 -6.06
CA TYR A 284 -26.61 -25.75 -5.06
C TYR A 284 -27.25 -24.41 -5.47
N SER A 285 -26.51 -23.51 -6.10
CA SER A 285 -27.04 -22.26 -6.65
C SER A 285 -28.08 -22.53 -7.74
N GLU A 286 -27.81 -23.49 -8.63
CA GLU A 286 -28.73 -23.90 -9.69
C GLU A 286 -29.98 -24.61 -9.15
N MET A 287 -29.81 -25.48 -8.14
CA MET A 287 -30.93 -26.10 -7.41
C MET A 287 -31.79 -25.06 -6.67
N ALA A 288 -31.19 -24.02 -6.08
CA ALA A 288 -31.92 -22.92 -5.43
C ALA A 288 -32.73 -22.11 -6.45
N ARG A 289 -32.17 -21.89 -7.65
CA ARG A 289 -32.83 -21.21 -8.77
C ARG A 289 -34.00 -22.03 -9.33
N LEU A 290 -33.86 -23.35 -9.47
CA LEU A 290 -34.90 -24.25 -9.97
C LEU A 290 -36.03 -24.51 -8.96
N SER A 291 -35.74 -24.45 -7.66
CA SER A 291 -36.74 -24.63 -6.60
C SER A 291 -37.58 -23.38 -6.31
N GLY A 292 -37.43 -22.30 -7.09
CA GLY A 292 -38.24 -21.08 -6.95
C GLY A 292 -37.96 -20.29 -5.65
N LYS A 293 -36.88 -20.60 -4.93
CA LYS A 293 -36.44 -19.88 -3.72
C LYS A 293 -35.45 -18.75 -4.03
N ALA A 294 -35.61 -18.08 -5.16
CA ALA A 294 -34.93 -16.81 -5.39
C ALA A 294 -35.81 -15.68 -4.82
N ALA A 295 -35.51 -15.27 -3.59
CA ALA A 295 -35.79 -13.93 -3.09
C ALA A 295 -34.52 -13.08 -3.30
#